data_AF-A0A6G2D7L3-F1
#
_entry.id   AF-A0A6G2D7L3-F1
#
_cell.length_a   1.000
_cell.length_b   1.000
_cell.length_c   1.000
_cell.angle_alpha   90.00
_cell.angle_beta   90.00
_cell.angle_gamma   90.00
#
_symmetry.space_group_name_H-M   'P 1'
#
loop_
_entity.id
_entity.type
_entity.pdbx_description
1 polymer ?
#
loop_
_entity_poly.entity_id
_entity_poly.type
_entity_poly.pdbx_seq_one_letter_code
_entity_poly.pdbx_strand_id
1 'polypeptide(L)'
;SRFERDCLNLAFSGKKEATLSNLFADYKVSDSLYRGAKAADEKRIQARGIQLKSSFEAVLKEMQEGVRKRVVFWGLPDYYRPLTGLEKALQVGMGVLTILPLFIGFGLFLYSLDVHGYLYLPLPILGFLGLVLSVFYYWKLRLDNRDGVLNEAGAEVYYLWTSFENMLREIARLDKAELESIVVWNRLLVYATLFGYADKVSHLMKVHQIQVENPDINLYVAYGWHSMFYHSSAQMSHYASVANTASTYSVSSGSGSSGGGFSGGGGGGSIGAF
;
A
#
# COMPACT_ATOMS: atom_id res chain seq x y z
N SER A 1 -12.27 -10.78 -21.66
CA SER A 1 -12.76 -9.40 -21.37
C SER A 1 -11.69 -8.37 -21.71
N ARG A 2 -12.03 -7.14 -22.11
CA ARG A 2 -11.05 -6.06 -22.38
C ARG A 2 -10.13 -5.81 -21.15
N PHE A 3 -10.74 -5.77 -19.96
CA PHE A 3 -10.03 -5.58 -18.69
C PHE A 3 -8.98 -6.66 -18.37
N GLU A 4 -9.29 -7.94 -18.59
CA GLU A 4 -8.32 -9.03 -18.35
C GLU A 4 -7.11 -8.89 -19.26
N ARG A 5 -7.33 -8.50 -20.52
CA ARG A 5 -6.26 -8.26 -21.48
C ARG A 5 -5.40 -7.07 -21.06
N ASP A 6 -6.01 -6.01 -20.56
CA ASP A 6 -5.28 -4.81 -20.11
C ASP A 6 -4.45 -5.13 -18.85
N CYS A 7 -4.97 -5.95 -17.93
CA CYS A 7 -4.22 -6.46 -16.77
C CYS A 7 -3.02 -7.34 -17.18
N LEU A 8 -3.22 -8.27 -18.13
CA LEU A 8 -2.15 -9.08 -18.66
C LEU A 8 -1.10 -8.24 -19.40
N ASN A 9 -1.53 -7.24 -20.18
CA ASN A 9 -0.61 -6.33 -20.85
C ASN A 9 0.24 -5.53 -19.85
N LEU A 10 -0.32 -5.16 -18.69
CA LEU A 10 0.45 -4.52 -17.63
C LEU A 10 1.55 -5.44 -17.09
N ALA A 11 1.19 -6.68 -16.78
CA ALA A 11 2.09 -7.65 -16.18
C ALA A 11 3.19 -8.10 -17.16
N PHE A 12 2.85 -8.32 -18.41
CA PHE A 12 3.73 -8.89 -19.44
C PHE A 12 4.35 -7.86 -20.38
N SER A 13 4.00 -6.57 -20.28
CA SER A 13 4.49 -5.52 -21.18
C SER A 13 4.24 -5.85 -22.66
N GLY A 14 3.08 -6.44 -22.96
CA GLY A 14 2.69 -6.87 -24.31
C GLY A 14 3.45 -8.10 -24.86
N LYS A 15 4.29 -8.76 -24.06
CA LYS A 15 4.97 -10.01 -24.43
C LYS A 15 4.05 -11.22 -24.22
N LYS A 16 4.25 -12.27 -25.03
CA LYS A 16 3.50 -13.53 -24.88
C LYS A 16 3.98 -14.37 -23.69
N GLU A 17 5.26 -14.24 -23.35
CA GLU A 17 5.91 -14.96 -22.25
C GLU A 17 6.89 -14.01 -21.54
N ALA A 18 6.94 -14.09 -20.21
CA ALA A 18 7.88 -13.34 -19.40
C ALA A 18 8.34 -14.20 -18.22
N THR A 19 9.60 -14.08 -17.83
CA THR A 19 10.08 -14.62 -16.56
C THR A 19 9.45 -13.84 -15.43
N LEU A 20 9.18 -14.48 -14.29
CA LEU A 20 8.58 -13.83 -13.12
C LEU A 20 9.39 -12.61 -12.62
N SER A 21 10.71 -12.62 -12.83
CA SER A 21 11.61 -11.50 -12.51
C SER A 21 11.47 -10.27 -13.42
N ASN A 22 10.85 -10.46 -14.59
CA ASN A 22 10.62 -9.44 -15.62
C ASN A 22 9.13 -9.06 -15.71
N LEU A 23 8.33 -9.46 -14.73
CA LEU A 23 6.97 -8.94 -14.60
C LEU A 23 7.05 -7.42 -14.38
N PHE A 24 6.15 -6.68 -15.04
CA PHE A 24 6.11 -5.20 -14.97
C PHE A 24 7.39 -4.51 -15.46
N ALA A 25 8.07 -5.09 -16.46
CA ALA A 25 9.35 -4.60 -16.96
C ALA A 25 9.35 -3.11 -17.36
N ASP A 26 8.26 -2.61 -17.97
CA ASP A 26 8.17 -1.20 -18.40
C ASP A 26 8.20 -0.20 -17.23
N TYR A 27 7.88 -0.68 -16.02
CA TYR A 27 7.77 0.12 -14.80
C TYR A 27 8.99 -0.05 -13.88
N LYS A 28 9.95 -0.90 -14.26
CA LYS A 28 11.13 -1.18 -13.45
C LYS A 28 12.07 0.02 -13.44
N VAL A 29 12.22 0.63 -12.27
CA VAL A 29 13.08 1.80 -12.05
C VAL A 29 13.88 1.59 -10.78
N SER A 30 15.14 2.01 -10.77
CA SER A 30 15.98 1.90 -9.58
C SER A 30 16.57 3.25 -9.18
N ASP A 31 17.01 3.37 -7.93
CA ASP A 31 17.62 4.58 -7.37
C ASP A 31 18.84 5.06 -8.16
N SER A 32 19.44 4.20 -9.00
CA SER A 32 20.52 4.59 -9.92
C SER A 32 20.10 5.70 -10.89
N LEU A 33 18.80 5.98 -11.02
CA LEU A 33 18.28 7.07 -11.83
C LEU A 33 18.75 8.44 -11.32
N TYR A 34 18.93 8.60 -10.01
CA TYR A 34 19.33 9.88 -9.40
C TYR A 34 20.56 9.78 -8.49
N ARG A 35 20.93 8.59 -8.00
CA ARG A 35 22.13 8.41 -7.17
C ARG A 35 23.39 8.72 -7.98
N GLY A 36 24.15 9.72 -7.54
CA GLY A 36 25.40 10.15 -8.18
C GLY A 36 25.22 11.06 -9.40
N ALA A 37 24.00 11.52 -9.67
CA ALA A 37 23.70 12.41 -10.79
C ALA A 37 24.22 13.84 -10.55
N LYS A 38 24.72 14.47 -11.62
CA LYS A 38 25.21 15.86 -11.56
C LYS A 38 24.05 16.84 -11.70
N ALA A 39 24.26 18.10 -11.30
CA ALA A 39 23.29 19.18 -11.51
C ALA A 39 22.85 19.34 -12.98
N ALA A 40 23.73 19.01 -13.93
CA ALA A 40 23.41 19.02 -15.37
C ALA A 40 22.32 17.99 -15.76
N ASP A 41 22.21 16.90 -15.01
CA ASP A 41 21.25 15.81 -15.27
C ASP A 41 19.90 16.03 -14.58
N GLU A 42 19.78 17.06 -13.74
CA GLU A 42 18.58 17.34 -12.92
C GLU A 42 17.31 17.41 -13.76
N LYS A 43 17.30 18.22 -14.83
CA LYS A 43 16.13 18.36 -15.73
C LYS A 43 15.76 17.04 -16.41
N ARG A 44 16.76 16.23 -16.77
CA ARG A 44 16.54 14.92 -17.41
C ARG A 44 15.92 13.93 -16.42
N ILE A 45 16.39 13.94 -15.18
CA ILE A 45 15.88 13.07 -14.10
C ILE A 45 14.45 13.46 -13.74
N GLN A 46 14.18 14.76 -13.56
CA GLN A 46 12.83 15.28 -13.33
C GLN A 46 11.88 14.89 -14.46
N ALA A 47 12.26 15.12 -15.72
CA ALA A 47 11.44 14.77 -16.88
C ALA A 47 11.12 13.26 -16.92
N ARG A 48 12.13 12.41 -16.64
CA ARG A 48 11.94 10.96 -16.59
C ARG A 48 11.07 10.53 -15.41
N GLY A 49 11.24 11.12 -14.24
CA GLY A 49 10.42 10.87 -13.06
C GLY A 49 8.95 11.24 -13.28
N ILE A 50 8.70 12.41 -13.87
CA ILE A 50 7.35 12.87 -14.23
C ILE A 50 6.69 11.91 -15.24
N GLN A 51 7.43 11.48 -16.27
CA GLN A 51 6.94 10.52 -17.26
C GLN A 51 6.57 9.17 -16.63
N LEU A 52 7.42 8.66 -15.74
CA LEU A 52 7.16 7.40 -15.03
C LEU A 52 5.94 7.54 -14.12
N LYS A 53 5.88 8.60 -13.32
CA LYS A 53 4.75 8.89 -12.44
C LYS A 53 3.43 8.96 -13.20
N SER A 54 3.38 9.71 -14.29
CA SER A 54 2.15 9.83 -15.09
C SER A 54 1.74 8.51 -15.73
N SER A 55 2.70 7.68 -16.15
CA SER A 55 2.40 6.34 -16.66
C SER A 55 1.79 5.43 -15.59
N PHE A 56 2.31 5.47 -14.35
CA PHE A 56 1.72 4.74 -13.22
C PHE A 56 0.29 5.21 -12.92
N GLU A 57 0.09 6.53 -12.84
CA GLU A 57 -1.24 7.10 -12.56
C GLU A 57 -2.26 6.76 -13.66
N ALA A 58 -1.85 6.79 -14.93
CA ALA A 58 -2.72 6.45 -16.05
C ALA A 58 -3.16 4.98 -16.01
N VAL A 59 -2.23 4.06 -15.76
CA VAL A 59 -2.51 2.63 -15.62
C VAL A 59 -3.44 2.34 -14.46
N LEU A 60 -3.13 2.90 -13.27
CA LEU A 60 -3.94 2.69 -12.08
C LEU A 60 -5.37 3.18 -12.29
N LYS A 61 -5.52 4.33 -12.97
CA LYS A 61 -6.84 4.86 -13.33
C LYS A 61 -7.58 3.93 -14.28
N GLU A 62 -6.92 3.41 -15.32
CA GLU A 62 -7.53 2.45 -16.25
C GLU A 62 -7.97 1.16 -15.53
N MET A 63 -7.14 0.64 -14.63
CA MET A 63 -7.46 -0.52 -13.81
C MET A 63 -8.66 -0.26 -12.89
N GLN A 64 -8.65 0.86 -12.17
CA GLN A 64 -9.74 1.24 -11.28
C GLN A 64 -11.06 1.42 -12.04
N GLU A 65 -11.02 2.05 -13.22
CA GLU A 65 -12.20 2.17 -14.08
C GLU A 65 -12.67 0.81 -14.60
N GLY A 66 -11.74 -0.08 -14.96
CA GLY A 66 -12.04 -1.44 -15.40
C GLY A 66 -12.73 -2.27 -14.31
N VAL A 67 -12.21 -2.22 -13.08
CA VAL A 67 -12.83 -2.85 -11.91
C VAL A 67 -14.20 -2.25 -11.65
N ARG A 68 -14.34 -0.92 -11.63
CA ARG A 68 -15.63 -0.25 -11.40
C ARG A 68 -16.68 -0.65 -12.44
N LYS A 69 -16.30 -0.73 -13.72
CA LYS A 69 -17.19 -1.21 -14.80
C LYS A 69 -17.64 -2.64 -14.56
N ARG A 70 -16.75 -3.51 -14.08
CA ARG A 70 -17.08 -4.91 -13.73
C ARG A 70 -18.03 -4.97 -12.54
N VAL A 71 -17.75 -4.23 -11.46
CA VAL A 71 -18.61 -4.15 -10.27
C VAL A 71 -20.04 -3.76 -10.67
N VAL A 72 -20.18 -2.71 -11.50
CA VAL A 72 -21.48 -2.27 -12.02
C VAL A 72 -22.13 -3.33 -12.92
N PHE A 73 -21.35 -3.95 -13.82
CA PHE A 73 -21.87 -4.99 -14.72
C PHE A 73 -22.45 -6.20 -13.98
N TRP A 74 -21.79 -6.62 -12.89
CA TRP A 74 -22.26 -7.74 -12.05
C TRP A 74 -23.30 -7.33 -11.02
N GLY A 75 -23.66 -6.04 -10.93
CA GLY A 75 -24.65 -5.53 -9.97
C GLY A 75 -24.24 -5.76 -8.52
N LEU A 76 -22.94 -5.77 -8.22
CA LEU A 76 -22.45 -5.97 -6.86
C LEU A 76 -22.84 -4.76 -5.98
N PRO A 77 -23.26 -4.99 -4.73
CA PRO A 77 -23.68 -3.91 -3.84
C PRO A 77 -22.49 -2.99 -3.53
N ASP A 78 -22.75 -1.69 -3.44
CA ASP A 78 -21.75 -0.71 -3.04
C ASP A 78 -21.51 -0.83 -1.53
N TYR A 79 -20.32 -1.33 -1.16
CA TYR A 79 -19.99 -1.60 0.25
C TYR A 79 -19.62 -0.34 1.03
N TYR A 80 -19.31 0.75 0.32
CA TYR A 80 -18.92 2.02 0.90
C TYR A 80 -19.93 3.10 0.56
N ARG A 81 -20.37 3.86 1.57
CA ARG A 81 -21.25 5.00 1.40
C ARG A 81 -20.43 6.30 1.45
N PRO A 82 -20.70 7.29 0.58
CA PRO A 82 -20.09 8.60 0.70
C PRO A 82 -20.55 9.30 1.99
N LEU A 83 -19.64 9.99 2.68
CA LEU A 83 -19.93 10.69 3.93
C LEU A 83 -21.06 11.71 3.75
N THR A 84 -21.99 11.73 4.71
CA THR A 84 -23.08 12.71 4.74
C THR A 84 -22.55 14.12 5.01
N GLY A 85 -23.31 15.16 4.65
CA GLY A 85 -22.87 16.56 4.84
C GLY A 85 -22.60 16.91 6.32
N LEU A 86 -23.33 16.29 7.25
CA LEU A 86 -23.14 16.44 8.68
C LEU A 86 -21.86 15.74 9.16
N GLU A 87 -21.60 14.51 8.69
CA GLU A 87 -20.35 13.78 8.97
C GLU A 87 -19.13 14.54 8.47
N LYS A 88 -19.18 15.13 7.27
CA LYS A 88 -18.11 15.98 6.74
C LYS A 88 -17.86 17.21 7.61
N ALA A 89 -18.92 17.87 8.07
CA ALA A 89 -18.79 19.05 8.94
C ALA A 89 -18.21 18.67 10.32
N LEU A 90 -18.66 17.55 10.89
CA LEU A 90 -18.19 17.02 12.16
C LEU A 90 -16.71 16.57 12.06
N GLN A 91 -16.32 15.99 10.93
CA GLN A 91 -14.96 15.59 10.62
C GLN A 91 -14.01 16.78 10.43
N VAL A 92 -14.46 17.84 9.74
CA VAL A 92 -13.70 19.10 9.63
C VAL A 92 -13.55 19.74 11.02
N GLY A 93 -14.60 19.72 11.83
CA GLY A 93 -14.56 20.17 13.22
C GLY A 93 -13.56 19.38 14.08
N MET A 94 -13.55 18.06 13.97
CA MET A 94 -12.57 17.19 14.63
C MET A 94 -11.13 17.45 14.15
N GLY A 95 -10.93 17.67 12.84
CA GLY A 95 -9.65 18.06 12.28
C GLY A 95 -9.12 19.37 12.88
N VAL A 96 -9.96 20.41 12.97
CA VAL A 96 -9.60 21.69 13.61
C VAL A 96 -9.28 21.50 15.09
N LEU A 97 -10.03 20.63 15.79
CA LEU A 97 -9.80 20.33 17.20
C LEU A 97 -8.45 19.64 17.45
N THR A 98 -7.92 18.89 16.48
CA THR A 98 -6.60 18.21 16.61
C THR A 98 -5.40 19.13 16.40
N ILE A 99 -5.62 20.26 15.73
CA ILE A 99 -4.60 21.27 15.47
C ILE A 99 -4.30 22.07 16.75
N LEU A 100 -5.32 22.33 17.58
CA LEU A 100 -5.19 23.02 18.87
C LEU A 100 -4.16 22.38 19.83
N PRO A 101 -4.23 21.08 20.17
CA PRO A 101 -3.26 20.44 21.04
C PRO A 101 -1.87 20.31 20.40
N LEU A 102 -1.76 20.31 19.07
CA LEU A 102 -0.48 20.35 18.37
C LEU A 102 0.24 21.69 18.61
N PHE A 103 -0.48 22.81 18.50
CA PHE A 103 0.06 24.14 18.83
C PHE A 103 0.36 24.30 20.32
N ILE A 104 -0.51 23.79 21.20
CA ILE A 104 -0.29 23.84 22.65
C ILE A 104 0.93 22.99 23.04
N GLY A 105 1.05 21.77 22.50
CA GLY A 105 2.19 20.88 22.75
C GLY A 105 3.51 21.44 22.21
N PHE A 106 3.49 22.05 21.03
CA PHE A 106 4.67 22.73 20.47
C PHE A 106 5.07 23.96 21.30
N GLY A 107 4.10 24.75 21.78
CA GLY A 107 4.35 25.87 22.69
C GLY A 107 4.98 25.43 24.01
N LEU A 108 4.46 24.36 24.62
CA LEU A 108 5.03 23.78 25.84
C LEU A 108 6.45 23.23 25.62
N PHE A 109 6.72 22.66 24.46
CA PHE A 109 8.06 22.20 24.08
C PHE A 109 9.07 23.37 23.98
N LEU A 110 8.69 24.46 23.31
CA LEU A 110 9.55 25.66 23.23
C LEU A 110 9.77 26.29 24.61
N TYR A 111 8.72 26.37 25.44
CA TYR A 111 8.82 26.90 26.80
C TYR A 111 9.76 26.07 27.69
N SER A 112 9.79 24.75 27.47
CA SER A 112 10.71 23.86 28.19
C SER A 112 12.19 24.13 27.90
N LEU A 113 12.55 24.75 26.77
CA LEU A 113 13.96 25.05 26.45
C LEU A 113 14.52 26.20 27.31
N ASP A 114 13.67 27.06 27.84
CA ASP A 114 14.06 28.23 28.64
C ASP A 114 14.14 27.89 30.15
N VAL A 115 13.31 26.95 30.62
CA VAL A 115 13.20 26.60 32.04
C VAL A 115 14.26 25.58 32.47
N HIS A 116 15.25 26.02 33.27
CA HIS A 116 16.35 25.19 33.80
C HIS A 116 16.03 24.59 35.18
N GLY A 117 14.85 23.98 35.36
CA GLY A 117 14.37 23.43 36.64
C GLY A 117 13.88 21.97 36.56
N TYR A 118 13.32 21.45 37.66
CA TYR A 118 12.80 20.06 37.76
C TYR A 118 11.72 19.72 36.69
N LEU A 119 11.10 20.74 36.10
CA LEU A 119 10.07 20.58 35.06
C LEU A 119 10.62 20.45 33.62
N TYR A 120 11.94 20.53 33.42
CA TYR A 120 12.60 20.41 32.11
C TYR A 120 12.39 19.04 31.43
N LEU A 121 12.32 17.96 32.20
CA LEU A 121 12.11 16.60 31.67
C LEU A 121 10.63 16.23 31.42
N PRO A 122 9.66 16.51 32.31
CA PRO A 122 8.27 16.08 32.09
C PRO A 122 7.54 16.87 31.00
N LEU A 123 7.82 18.17 30.82
CA LEU A 123 7.15 19.03 29.83
C LEU A 123 7.36 18.60 28.36
N PRO A 124 8.59 18.29 27.89
CA PRO A 124 8.80 17.87 26.50
C PRO A 124 8.26 16.47 26.23
N ILE A 125 8.23 15.59 27.24
CA ILE A 125 7.61 14.25 27.13
C ILE A 125 6.11 14.39 26.91
N LEU A 126 5.44 15.27 27.66
CA LEU A 126 4.01 15.54 27.50
C LEU A 126 3.70 16.17 26.12
N GLY A 127 4.54 17.11 25.66
CA GLY A 127 4.43 17.71 24.34
C GLY A 127 4.63 16.71 23.19
N PHE A 128 5.63 15.83 23.31
CA PHE A 128 5.87 14.75 22.35
C PHE A 128 4.71 13.75 22.32
N LEU A 129 4.17 13.37 23.48
CA LEU A 129 3.01 12.48 23.57
C LEU A 129 1.79 13.09 22.87
N GLY A 130 1.54 14.39 23.05
CA GLY A 130 0.48 15.13 22.36
C GLY A 130 0.67 15.16 20.84
N LEU A 131 1.91 15.34 20.38
CA LEU A 131 2.25 15.32 18.95
C LEU A 131 2.01 13.92 18.36
N VAL A 132 2.50 12.86 19.01
CA VAL A 132 2.30 11.47 18.57
C VAL A 132 0.81 11.12 18.49
N LEU A 133 0.02 11.50 19.49
CA LEU A 133 -1.44 11.29 19.48
C LEU A 133 -2.13 12.06 18.34
N SER A 134 -1.71 13.30 18.07
CA SER A 134 -2.25 14.10 16.97
C SER A 134 -1.91 13.50 15.59
N VAL A 135 -0.68 13.03 15.40
CA VAL A 135 -0.26 12.33 14.17
C VAL A 135 -1.05 11.04 13.98
N PHE A 136 -1.17 10.23 15.03
CA PHE A 136 -1.95 8.98 14.99
C PHE A 136 -3.42 9.25 14.63
N TYR A 137 -4.01 10.28 15.22
CA TYR A 137 -5.39 10.68 14.95
C TYR A 137 -5.58 11.21 13.52
N TYR A 138 -4.65 12.02 13.02
CA TYR A 138 -4.64 12.48 11.62
C TYR A 138 -4.56 11.30 10.64
N TRP A 139 -3.72 10.31 10.94
CA TRP A 139 -3.58 9.09 10.14
C TRP A 139 -4.89 8.29 10.10
N LYS A 140 -5.56 8.13 11.24
CA LYS A 140 -6.86 7.47 11.35
C LYS A 140 -7.94 8.19 10.56
N LEU A 141 -8.02 9.52 10.69
CA LEU A 141 -8.94 10.36 9.90
C LEU A 141 -8.67 10.30 8.38
N ARG A 142 -7.41 10.15 7.96
CA ARG A 142 -7.02 10.00 6.55
C ARG A 142 -7.50 8.69 5.94
N LEU A 143 -7.51 7.61 6.72
CA LEU A 143 -8.02 6.30 6.29
C LEU A 143 -9.53 6.36 6.06
N ASP A 144 -10.29 6.88 7.01
CA ASP A 144 -11.75 7.03 6.89
C ASP A 144 -12.17 7.94 5.71
N ASN A 145 -11.32 8.94 5.37
CA ASN A 145 -11.53 9.84 4.23
C ASN A 145 -11.34 9.19 2.86
N ARG A 146 -10.47 8.18 2.73
CA ARG A 146 -10.14 7.58 1.44
C ARG A 146 -11.20 6.59 0.97
N ASP A 147 -11.71 5.79 1.90
CA ASP A 147 -12.52 4.62 1.55
C ASP A 147 -14.02 4.86 1.80
N GLY A 148 -14.38 5.89 2.57
CA GLY A 148 -15.77 6.17 2.93
C GLY A 148 -16.23 5.30 4.10
N VAL A 149 -17.48 5.50 4.54
CA VAL A 149 -18.02 4.74 5.68
C VAL A 149 -18.61 3.42 5.17
N LEU A 150 -18.23 2.31 5.80
CA LEU A 150 -18.83 1.00 5.54
C LEU A 150 -20.33 1.05 5.83
N ASN A 151 -21.15 0.64 4.86
CA ASN A 151 -22.59 0.45 5.10
C ASN A 151 -22.81 -0.75 6.03
N GLU A 152 -23.98 -0.91 6.66
CA GLU A 152 -24.24 -2.05 7.56
C GLU A 152 -24.01 -3.41 6.88
N ALA A 153 -24.49 -3.55 5.63
CA ALA A 153 -24.21 -4.73 4.80
C ALA A 153 -22.72 -4.84 4.39
N GLY A 154 -22.02 -3.70 4.29
CA GLY A 154 -20.58 -3.66 4.02
C GLY A 154 -19.75 -4.10 5.23
N ALA A 155 -20.17 -3.73 6.44
CA ALA A 155 -19.52 -4.13 7.68
C ALA A 155 -19.59 -5.64 7.89
N GLU A 156 -20.73 -6.27 7.58
CA GLU A 156 -20.88 -7.73 7.62
C GLU A 156 -19.93 -8.42 6.63
N VAL A 157 -19.93 -7.99 5.38
CA VAL A 157 -19.05 -8.57 4.35
C VAL A 157 -17.57 -8.34 4.67
N TYR A 158 -17.22 -7.16 5.17
CA TYR A 158 -15.88 -6.87 5.65
C TYR A 158 -15.47 -7.78 6.81
N TYR A 159 -16.37 -8.03 7.75
CA TYR A 159 -16.16 -8.96 8.85
C TYR A 159 -15.94 -10.40 8.36
N LEU A 160 -16.71 -10.85 7.38
CA LEU A 160 -16.54 -12.17 6.75
C LEU A 160 -15.17 -12.29 6.07
N TRP A 161 -14.75 -11.28 5.30
CA TRP A 161 -13.44 -11.26 4.66
C TRP A 161 -12.29 -11.24 5.68
N THR A 162 -12.44 -10.45 6.75
CA THR A 162 -11.45 -10.42 7.85
C THR A 162 -11.37 -11.78 8.56
N SER A 163 -12.49 -12.43 8.77
CA SER A 163 -12.54 -13.77 9.37
C SER A 163 -11.90 -14.82 8.47
N PHE A 164 -12.14 -14.73 7.16
CA PHE A 164 -11.49 -15.58 6.16
C PHE A 164 -9.98 -15.34 6.09
N GLU A 165 -9.53 -14.09 6.18
CA GLU A 165 -8.11 -13.76 6.28
C GLU A 165 -7.47 -14.39 7.53
N ASN A 166 -8.14 -14.27 8.68
CA ASN A 166 -7.69 -14.89 9.93
C ASN A 166 -7.62 -16.42 9.80
N MET A 167 -8.60 -17.04 9.15
CA MET A 167 -8.59 -18.48 8.84
C MET A 167 -7.39 -18.86 7.96
N LEU A 168 -7.12 -18.11 6.88
CA LEU A 168 -5.94 -18.32 6.03
C LEU A 168 -4.63 -18.18 6.81
N ARG A 169 -4.55 -17.21 7.73
CA ARG A 169 -3.38 -16.98 8.57
C ARG A 169 -3.10 -18.15 9.51
N GLU A 170 -4.15 -18.79 10.01
CA GLU A 170 -4.11 -19.89 10.99
C GLU A 170 -4.38 -21.27 10.37
N ILE A 171 -4.41 -21.37 9.04
CA ILE A 171 -4.76 -22.59 8.30
C ILE A 171 -3.91 -23.82 8.69
N ALA A 172 -2.67 -23.60 9.13
CA ALA A 172 -1.78 -24.66 9.59
C ALA A 172 -2.20 -25.31 10.93
N ARG A 173 -3.14 -24.69 11.66
CA ARG A 173 -3.72 -25.23 12.90
C ARG A 173 -5.00 -26.03 12.68
N LEU A 174 -5.55 -26.00 11.47
CA LEU A 174 -6.74 -26.79 11.14
C LEU A 174 -6.40 -28.28 11.12
N ASP A 175 -7.33 -29.10 11.57
CA ASP A 175 -7.15 -30.54 11.58
C ASP A 175 -7.08 -31.10 10.16
N LYS A 176 -6.35 -32.20 9.98
CA LYS A 176 -6.15 -32.85 8.67
C LYS A 176 -7.48 -33.18 7.98
N ALA A 177 -8.49 -33.60 8.74
CA ALA A 177 -9.82 -33.92 8.21
C ALA A 177 -10.55 -32.67 7.66
N GLU A 178 -10.37 -31.51 8.29
CA GLU A 178 -10.94 -30.25 7.81
C GLU A 178 -10.24 -29.80 6.53
N LEU A 179 -8.92 -29.96 6.46
CA LEU A 179 -8.11 -29.60 5.28
C LEU A 179 -8.44 -30.46 4.05
N GLU A 180 -8.58 -31.77 4.22
CA GLU A 180 -8.93 -32.68 3.12
C GLU A 180 -10.36 -32.47 2.60
N SER A 181 -11.26 -31.91 3.43
CA SER A 181 -12.64 -31.58 3.02
C SER A 181 -12.72 -30.35 2.10
N ILE A 182 -11.66 -29.54 2.02
CA ILE A 182 -11.65 -28.34 1.20
C ILE A 182 -11.52 -28.74 -0.28
N VAL A 183 -12.62 -28.69 -1.03
CA VAL A 183 -12.63 -29.01 -2.47
C VAL A 183 -12.06 -27.86 -3.33
N VAL A 184 -11.92 -26.65 -2.76
CA VAL A 184 -11.72 -25.41 -3.51
C VAL A 184 -10.31 -24.83 -3.41
N TRP A 185 -9.28 -25.70 -3.27
CA TRP A 185 -7.87 -25.32 -3.11
C TRP A 185 -7.34 -24.36 -4.19
N ASN A 186 -7.82 -24.48 -5.44
CA ASN A 186 -7.49 -23.54 -6.51
C ASN A 186 -7.83 -22.09 -6.11
N ARG A 187 -9.09 -21.85 -5.72
CA ARG A 187 -9.54 -20.50 -5.34
C ARG A 187 -8.90 -20.05 -4.03
N LEU A 188 -8.76 -20.97 -3.07
CA LEU A 188 -8.13 -20.69 -1.79
C LEU A 188 -6.70 -20.19 -1.95
N LEU A 189 -5.92 -20.83 -2.84
CA LEU A 189 -4.55 -20.41 -3.13
C LEU A 189 -4.50 -19.03 -3.78
N VAL A 190 -5.40 -18.74 -4.74
CA VAL A 190 -5.51 -17.41 -5.36
C VAL A 190 -5.80 -16.34 -4.30
N TYR A 191 -6.75 -16.56 -3.40
CA TYR A 191 -7.01 -15.60 -2.32
C TYR A 191 -5.84 -15.51 -1.33
N ALA A 192 -5.19 -16.61 -1.00
CA ALA A 192 -4.00 -16.60 -0.15
C ALA A 192 -2.85 -15.80 -0.77
N THR A 193 -2.70 -15.81 -2.11
CA THR A 193 -1.72 -14.94 -2.79
C THR A 193 -2.08 -13.47 -2.69
N LEU A 194 -3.38 -13.13 -2.75
CA LEU A 194 -3.86 -11.77 -2.60
C LEU A 194 -3.64 -11.24 -1.16
N PHE A 195 -3.92 -12.06 -0.15
CA PHE A 195 -3.72 -11.70 1.26
C PHE A 195 -2.26 -11.88 1.76
N GLY A 196 -1.35 -12.39 0.93
CA GLY A 196 0.06 -12.61 1.32
C GLY A 196 0.31 -13.82 2.23
N TYR A 197 -0.62 -14.78 2.30
CA TYR A 197 -0.47 -16.04 3.06
C TYR A 197 -0.19 -17.26 2.17
N ALA A 198 0.13 -17.05 0.89
CA ALA A 198 0.38 -18.13 -0.07
C ALA A 198 1.53 -19.07 0.33
N ASP A 199 2.59 -18.56 0.98
CA ASP A 199 3.69 -19.41 1.47
C ASP A 199 3.19 -20.47 2.45
N LYS A 200 2.32 -20.08 3.39
CA LYS A 200 1.74 -20.98 4.40
C LYS A 200 0.84 -22.02 3.76
N VAL A 201 -0.04 -21.58 2.86
CA VAL A 201 -0.98 -22.46 2.15
C VAL A 201 -0.25 -23.44 1.24
N SER A 202 0.74 -22.97 0.47
CA SER A 202 1.57 -23.79 -0.41
C SER A 202 2.39 -24.81 0.38
N HIS A 203 2.99 -24.41 1.51
CA HIS A 203 3.70 -25.33 2.39
C HIS A 203 2.76 -26.42 2.94
N LEU A 204 1.56 -26.04 3.38
CA LEU A 204 0.58 -26.97 3.91
C LEU A 204 0.12 -27.99 2.86
N MET A 205 -0.14 -27.54 1.62
CA MET A 205 -0.48 -28.41 0.49
C MET A 205 0.64 -29.40 0.17
N LYS A 206 1.91 -28.98 0.24
CA LYS A 206 3.07 -29.88 0.05
C LYS A 206 3.17 -30.93 1.15
N VAL A 207 3.03 -30.52 2.41
CA VAL A 207 3.11 -31.43 3.58
C VAL A 207 2.01 -32.49 3.52
N HIS A 208 0.79 -32.09 3.15
CA HIS A 208 -0.37 -32.97 3.11
C HIS A 208 -0.58 -33.65 1.74
N GLN A 209 0.34 -33.47 0.78
CA GLN A 209 0.26 -34.03 -0.57
C GLN A 209 -1.06 -33.72 -1.30
N ILE A 210 -1.61 -32.53 -1.06
CA ILE A 210 -2.86 -32.09 -1.67
C ILE A 210 -2.60 -31.73 -3.13
N GLN A 211 -3.11 -32.56 -4.04
CA GLN A 211 -3.03 -32.32 -5.48
C GLN A 211 -4.35 -31.72 -5.95
N VAL A 212 -4.28 -30.60 -6.65
CA VAL A 212 -5.43 -29.97 -7.31
C VAL A 212 -5.59 -30.60 -8.70
N GLU A 213 -6.82 -30.63 -9.21
CA GLU A 213 -7.12 -31.16 -10.56
C GLU A 213 -6.34 -30.42 -11.67
N ASN A 214 -5.96 -29.16 -11.46
CA ASN A 214 -5.19 -28.37 -12.42
C ASN A 214 -3.67 -28.60 -12.25
N PRO A 215 -2.96 -29.16 -13.25
CA PRO A 215 -1.54 -29.45 -13.16
C PRO A 215 -0.67 -28.19 -13.05
N ASP A 216 -1.07 -27.07 -13.65
CA ASP A 216 -0.29 -25.82 -13.61
C ASP A 216 -0.24 -25.23 -12.19
N ILE A 217 -1.32 -25.41 -11.42
CA ILE A 217 -1.38 -24.98 -10.02
C ILE A 217 -0.46 -25.83 -9.15
N ASN A 218 -0.43 -27.15 -9.40
CA ASN A 218 0.48 -28.03 -8.70
C ASN A 218 1.94 -27.66 -9.00
N LEU A 219 2.26 -27.28 -10.24
CA LEU A 219 3.59 -26.75 -10.60
C LEU A 219 3.88 -25.42 -9.89
N TYR A 220 2.93 -24.49 -9.85
CA TYR A 220 3.06 -23.21 -9.14
C TYR A 220 3.38 -23.40 -7.65
N VAL A 221 2.68 -24.33 -7.00
CA VAL A 221 2.92 -24.73 -5.60
C VAL A 221 4.31 -25.37 -5.48
N ALA A 222 4.60 -26.39 -6.29
CA ALA A 222 5.86 -27.14 -6.26
C ALA A 222 7.09 -26.23 -6.39
N TYR A 223 7.13 -25.38 -7.42
CA TYR A 223 8.24 -24.46 -7.68
C TYR A 223 8.26 -23.22 -6.78
N GLY A 224 7.24 -22.99 -5.96
CA GLY A 224 7.21 -21.87 -5.02
C GLY A 224 7.12 -20.50 -5.69
N TRP A 225 6.46 -20.41 -6.86
CA TRP A 225 6.40 -19.17 -7.64
C TRP A 225 5.66 -18.01 -6.95
N HIS A 226 4.91 -18.29 -5.87
CA HIS A 226 4.24 -17.28 -5.06
C HIS A 226 5.19 -16.26 -4.44
N SER A 227 6.33 -16.69 -3.88
CA SER A 227 7.31 -15.78 -3.27
C SER A 227 7.88 -14.80 -4.30
N MET A 228 8.30 -15.32 -5.46
CA MET A 228 8.84 -14.49 -6.54
C MET A 228 7.78 -13.55 -7.12
N PHE A 229 6.52 -13.99 -7.23
CA PHE A 229 5.42 -13.13 -7.67
C PHE A 229 5.15 -12.01 -6.67
N TYR A 230 5.09 -12.34 -5.37
CA TYR A 230 4.91 -11.37 -4.29
C TYR A 230 6.05 -10.34 -4.25
N HIS A 231 7.30 -10.79 -4.41
CA HIS A 231 8.43 -9.89 -4.52
C HIS A 231 8.29 -8.95 -5.72
N SER A 232 7.92 -9.47 -6.90
CA SER A 232 7.78 -8.64 -8.09
C SER A 232 6.64 -7.62 -7.98
N SER A 233 5.52 -7.97 -7.34
CA SER A 233 4.41 -7.04 -7.10
C SER A 233 4.76 -5.99 -6.04
N ALA A 234 5.42 -6.41 -4.95
CA ALA A 234 5.87 -5.50 -3.89
C ALA A 234 6.86 -4.45 -4.41
N GLN A 235 7.74 -4.82 -5.35
CA GLN A 235 8.68 -3.90 -5.99
C GLN A 235 8.00 -2.79 -6.80
N MET A 236 6.75 -2.97 -7.21
CA MET A 236 5.99 -1.94 -7.92
C MET A 236 5.81 -0.67 -7.07
N SER A 237 5.51 -0.86 -5.78
CA SER A 237 5.38 0.26 -4.83
C SER A 237 6.70 1.02 -4.69
N HIS A 238 7.82 0.28 -4.67
CA HIS A 238 9.17 0.84 -4.65
C HIS A 238 9.45 1.64 -5.93
N TYR A 239 9.23 1.08 -7.12
CA TYR A 239 9.47 1.78 -8.39
C TYR A 239 8.72 3.10 -8.49
N ALA A 240 7.50 3.14 -7.96
CA ALA A 240 6.72 4.34 -8.01
C ALA A 240 7.15 5.37 -6.95
N SER A 241 7.69 4.93 -5.81
CA SER A 241 8.37 5.82 -4.86
C SER A 241 9.62 6.47 -5.49
N VAL A 242 10.42 5.69 -6.23
CA VAL A 242 11.59 6.17 -6.99
C VAL A 242 11.17 7.17 -8.05
N ALA A 243 10.07 6.92 -8.78
CA ALA A 243 9.54 7.84 -9.78
C ALA A 243 9.10 9.18 -9.15
N ASN A 244 8.44 9.14 -8.00
CA ASN A 244 8.06 10.34 -7.26
C ASN A 244 9.30 11.14 -6.81
N THR A 245 10.29 10.48 -6.21
CA THR A 245 11.54 11.13 -5.79
C THR A 245 12.29 11.74 -6.98
N ALA A 246 12.37 11.03 -8.10
CA ALA A 246 12.99 11.53 -9.32
C ALA A 246 12.25 12.75 -9.89
N SER A 247 10.91 12.77 -9.81
CA SER A 247 10.10 13.89 -10.31
C SER A 247 10.34 15.21 -9.58
N THR A 248 10.74 15.15 -8.31
CA THR A 248 11.06 16.32 -7.47
C THR A 248 12.55 16.45 -7.17
N TYR A 249 13.40 15.76 -7.93
CA TYR A 249 14.85 15.73 -7.68
C TYR A 249 15.47 17.09 -7.98
N SER A 250 16.24 17.65 -7.05
CA SER A 250 17.00 18.88 -7.26
C SER A 250 18.41 18.81 -6.66
N VAL A 251 19.39 19.44 -7.32
CA VAL A 251 20.77 19.51 -6.84
C VAL A 251 21.05 20.92 -6.34
N SER A 252 21.12 21.11 -5.02
CA SER A 252 21.47 22.41 -4.43
C SER A 252 22.93 22.76 -4.72
N SER A 253 23.15 23.79 -5.54
CA SER A 253 24.46 24.42 -5.72
C SER A 253 24.69 25.48 -4.65
N GLY A 254 25.32 25.13 -3.52
CA GLY A 254 25.64 26.09 -2.46
C GLY A 254 26.50 25.50 -1.34
N SER A 255 27.63 26.14 -1.10
CA SER A 255 28.74 25.81 -0.19
C SER A 255 28.38 25.69 1.30
N GLY A 256 28.91 24.65 1.95
CA GLY A 256 29.38 24.63 3.35
C GLY A 256 28.40 24.98 4.47
N SER A 257 27.81 23.98 5.12
CA SER A 257 27.85 23.78 6.59
C SER A 257 26.89 22.65 7.00
N SER A 258 27.42 21.74 7.84
CA SER A 258 26.74 20.93 8.86
C SER A 258 25.45 20.17 8.49
N GLY A 259 25.55 18.85 8.55
CA GLY A 259 24.46 17.90 8.36
C GLY A 259 23.19 18.24 9.13
N GLY A 260 22.08 18.22 8.42
CA GLY A 260 20.72 18.16 8.93
C GLY A 260 19.92 17.35 7.94
N GLY A 261 19.55 16.13 8.33
CA GLY A 261 18.68 15.27 7.53
C GLY A 261 17.35 15.98 7.31
N PHE A 262 17.10 16.39 6.06
CA PHE A 262 15.78 16.83 5.66
C PHE A 262 14.93 15.58 5.48
N SER A 263 14.11 15.32 6.51
CA SER A 263 12.99 14.39 6.42
C SER A 263 12.14 14.78 5.22
N GLY A 264 12.15 13.92 4.20
CA GLY A 264 11.33 14.05 3.03
C GLY A 264 9.87 14.15 3.45
N GLY A 265 9.33 15.36 3.42
CA GLY A 265 7.90 15.61 3.30
C GLY A 265 7.43 15.10 1.95
N GLY A 266 7.37 13.77 1.83
CA GLY A 266 6.82 13.07 0.68
C GLY A 266 5.35 13.41 0.60
N GLY A 267 5.01 14.29 -0.35
CA GLY A 267 3.67 14.38 -0.89
C GLY A 267 3.32 13.02 -1.49
N GLY A 268 2.81 12.13 -0.64
CA GLY A 268 2.36 10.79 -0.98
C GLY A 268 1.12 10.88 -1.86
N GLY A 269 1.36 10.98 -3.17
CA GLY A 269 0.41 10.51 -4.17
C GLY A 269 0.14 9.04 -3.87
N SER A 270 -1.05 8.77 -3.35
CA SER A 270 -1.58 7.46 -3.02
C SER A 270 -1.57 6.59 -4.28
N ILE A 271 -0.50 5.84 -4.47
CA ILE A 271 -0.52 4.63 -5.26
C ILE A 271 -1.19 3.62 -4.37
N GLY A 272 -2.43 3.29 -4.75
CA GLY A 272 -3.33 2.43 -3.99
C GLY A 272 -2.60 1.19 -3.53
N ALA A 273 -2.67 0.95 -2.23
CA ALA A 273 -2.50 -0.38 -1.68
C ALA A 273 -3.48 -1.30 -2.41
N PHE A 274 -2.92 -2.34 -3.00
CA PHE A 274 -3.63 -3.60 -3.17
C PHE A 274 -3.90 -4.20 -1.79
#